data_AF-A0AA43I4X9-F1
#
_entry.id   AF-A0AA43I4X9-F1
#
_cell.length_a   1.000
_cell.length_b   1.000
_cell.length_c   1.000
_cell.angle_alpha   90.00
_cell.angle_beta   90.00
_cell.angle_gamma   90.00
#
_symmetry.space_group_name_H-M   'P 1'
#
loop_
_entity.id
_entity.type
_entity.pdbx_description
1 polymer ?
#
loop_
_entity_poly.entity_id
_entity_poly.type
_entity_poly.pdbx_seq_one_letter_code
_entity_poly.pdbx_strand_id
1 'polypeptide(L)' 'MEFKKYRATRRNSELLAKALEAIYGRQEAQYGYLEHDYECWKMDNWHKMFHNVVNFKMQELEQEGY' A
#
# COMPACT_ATOMS: atom_id res chain seq x y z
N MET A 1 15.71 7.61 4.90
CA MET A 1 15.37 6.64 3.86
C MET A 1 15.02 7.41 2.59
N GLU A 2 15.51 7.03 1.42
CA GLU A 2 15.18 7.73 0.16
C GLU A 2 13.86 7.22 -0.42
N PHE A 3 13.18 8.02 -1.24
CA PHE A 3 11.92 7.61 -1.85
C PHE A 3 12.14 6.53 -2.92
N LYS A 4 11.54 5.35 -2.74
CA LYS A 4 11.65 4.24 -3.70
C LYS A 4 10.52 4.25 -4.72
N LYS A 5 10.80 4.15 -6.02
CA LYS A 5 9.76 4.06 -7.06
C LYS A 5 9.26 2.62 -7.21
N TYR A 6 8.17 2.28 -6.53
CA TYR A 6 7.49 1.00 -6.67
C TYR A 6 6.56 1.00 -7.90
N ARG A 7 6.56 -0.11 -8.66
CA ARG A 7 5.59 -0.36 -9.74
C ARG A 7 4.30 -0.92 -9.16
N ALA A 8 3.16 -0.63 -9.79
CA ALA A 8 1.88 -1.26 -9.46
C ALA A 8 1.88 -2.74 -9.92
N THR A 9 2.44 -3.62 -9.10
CA THR A 9 2.43 -5.07 -9.28
C THR A 9 1.66 -5.71 -8.14
N ARG A 10 1.20 -6.95 -8.29
CA ARG A 10 0.43 -7.65 -7.26
C ARG A 10 1.14 -7.64 -5.90
N ARG A 11 2.42 -8.04 -5.87
CA ARG A 11 3.25 -8.04 -4.65
C ARG A 11 3.35 -6.64 -4.02
N ASN A 12 3.57 -5.62 -4.85
CA ASN A 12 3.68 -4.25 -4.34
C ASN A 12 2.34 -3.70 -3.83
N SER A 13 1.22 -4.15 -4.40
CA SER A 13 -0.14 -3.84 -3.93
C SER A 13 -0.50 -4.54 -2.62
N GLU A 14 0.05 -5.73 -2.38
CA GLU A 14 -0.03 -6.41 -1.08
C GLU A 14 0.81 -5.68 -0.02
N LEU A 15 2.05 -5.32 -0.36
CA LEU A 15 2.94 -4.51 0.49
C LEU A 15 2.34 -3.13 0.81
N LEU A 16 1.72 -2.48 -0.18
CA LEU A 16 0.98 -1.22 0.00
C LEU A 16 -0.15 -1.37 1.00
N ALA A 17 -0.95 -2.45 0.91
CA ALA A 17 -2.01 -2.69 1.88
C ALA A 17 -1.50 -2.91 3.30
N LYS A 18 -0.37 -3.61 3.47
CA LYS A 18 0.26 -3.77 4.78
C LYS A 18 0.78 -2.46 5.33
N ALA A 19 1.38 -1.62 4.48
CA ALA A 19 1.81 -0.29 4.89
C ALA A 19 0.63 0.57 5.33
N LEU A 20 -0.48 0.56 4.59
CA LEU A 20 -1.70 1.29 4.94
C LEU A 20 -2.33 0.76 6.23
N GLU A 21 -2.42 -0.57 6.42
CA GLU A 21 -2.92 -1.21 7.64
C GLU A 21 -2.03 -0.83 8.85
N ALA A 22 -0.71 -0.76 8.67
CA ALA A 22 0.22 -0.38 9.73
C ALA A 22 0.16 1.12 10.11
N ILE A 23 -0.18 2.01 9.17
CA ILE A 23 -0.26 3.45 9.41
C ILE A 23 -1.63 3.85 9.96
N TYR A 24 -2.70 3.36 9.34
CA TYR A 24 -4.08 3.84 9.57
C TYR A 24 -4.95 2.82 10.32
N GLY A 25 -4.42 1.63 10.58
CA GLY A 25 -5.18 0.55 11.18
C GLY A 25 -6.17 -0.11 10.21
N ARG A 26 -6.81 -1.17 10.69
CA ARG A 26 -7.65 -2.05 9.85
C ARG A 26 -8.98 -1.42 9.43
N GLN A 27 -9.54 -0.51 10.23
CA GLN A 27 -10.84 0.09 9.93
C GLN A 27 -10.75 1.14 8.83
N GLU A 28 -9.75 2.03 8.85
CA GLU A 28 -9.61 3.06 7.79
C GLU A 28 -9.15 2.48 6.45
N ALA A 29 -8.41 1.38 6.44
CA ALA A 29 -8.07 0.64 5.22
C ALA A 29 -9.30 -0.01 4.54
N GLN A 30 -10.42 -0.18 5.27
CA GLN A 30 -11.64 -0.82 4.79
C GLN A 30 -12.71 0.17 4.28
N TYR A 31 -12.74 1.42 4.77
CA TYR A 31 -13.89 2.34 4.60
C TYR A 31 -14.06 2.98 3.21
N GLY A 32 -13.24 2.65 2.21
CA GLY A 32 -13.44 3.17 0.84
C GLY A 32 -13.13 2.20 -0.30
N TYR A 33 -12.66 0.98 -0.01
CA TYR A 33 -11.78 0.26 -0.94
C TYR A 33 -12.14 -1.21 -1.21
N LEU A 34 -13.17 -1.77 -0.57
CA LEU A 34 -13.36 -3.24 -0.54
C LEU A 34 -14.58 -3.80 -1.27
N GLU A 35 -15.48 -2.99 -1.82
CA GLU A 35 -16.73 -3.54 -2.38
C GLU A 35 -16.70 -3.88 -3.87
N HIS A 36 -15.68 -3.45 -4.63
CA HIS A 36 -15.52 -3.86 -6.02
C HIS A 36 -14.05 -4.16 -6.32
N ASP A 37 -13.76 -5.44 -6.56
CA ASP A 37 -12.54 -5.92 -7.21
C ASP A 37 -11.23 -5.35 -6.61
N TYR A 38 -10.97 -5.71 -5.34
CA TYR A 38 -9.92 -5.16 -4.47
C TYR A 38 -8.51 -5.14 -5.09
N GLU A 39 -8.17 -6.10 -5.96
CA GLU A 39 -6.88 -6.09 -6.68
C GLU A 39 -6.84 -5.05 -7.80
N CYS A 40 -7.89 -4.97 -8.62
CA CYS A 40 -8.03 -3.98 -9.70
C CYS A 40 -8.07 -2.56 -9.13
N TRP A 41 -8.85 -2.36 -8.07
CA TRP A 41 -9.01 -1.06 -7.42
C TRP A 41 -7.67 -0.50 -6.90
N LYS A 42 -6.80 -1.34 -6.32
CA LYS A 42 -5.47 -0.92 -5.83
C LYS A 42 -4.52 -0.51 -6.95
N MET A 43 -4.56 -1.24 -8.06
CA MET A 43 -3.73 -0.94 -9.22
C MET A 43 -4.11 0.41 -9.82
N ASP A 44 -5.41 0.65 -10.00
CA ASP A 44 -5.92 1.88 -10.60
C ASP A 44 -5.72 3.11 -9.69
N ASN A 45 -5.79 2.92 -8.37
CA ASN A 45 -5.62 4.00 -7.38
C ASN A 45 -4.22 4.04 -6.74
N TRP A 46 -3.26 3.30 -7.31
CA TRP A 46 -1.87 3.21 -6.83
C TRP A 46 -1.27 4.58 -6.51
N HIS A 47 -1.38 5.52 -7.46
CA HIS A 47 -0.83 6.86 -7.35
C HIS A 47 -1.48 7.73 -6.25
N LYS A 48 -2.73 7.43 -5.86
CA LYS A 48 -3.46 8.20 -4.84
C LYS A 48 -3.09 7.76 -3.43
N MET A 49 -2.83 6.46 -3.24
CA MET A 49 -2.47 5.88 -1.95
C MET A 49 -0.98 6.00 -1.63
N PHE A 50 -0.16 6.18 -2.66
CA PHE A 50 1.30 6.11 -2.54
C PHE A 50 1.92 7.50 -2.33
N HIS A 51 2.13 7.86 -1.07
CA HIS A 51 2.82 9.09 -0.63
C HIS A 51 4.03 8.78 0.27
N ASN A 52 4.83 9.78 0.63
CA ASN A 52 6.11 9.60 1.33
C ASN A 52 6.03 8.69 2.58
N VAL A 53 5.01 8.87 3.42
CA VAL A 53 4.83 8.07 4.64
C VAL A 53 4.57 6.60 4.30
N VAL A 54 3.67 6.33 3.35
CA VAL A 54 3.38 4.98 2.87
C VAL A 54 4.61 4.37 2.20
N ASN A 55 5.36 5.16 1.43
CA ASN A 55 6.59 4.73 0.77
C ASN A 55 7.65 4.23 1.77
N PHE A 56 7.91 5.01 2.81
CA PHE A 56 8.87 4.63 3.84
C PHE A 56 8.38 3.42 4.63
N LYS A 57 7.08 3.35 4.92
CA LYS A 57 6.54 2.17 5.60
C LYS A 57 6.64 0.90 4.76
N MET A 58 6.40 0.99 3.46
CA MET A 58 6.62 -0.13 2.53
C MET A 58 8.09 -0.58 2.52
N GLN A 59 9.05 0.35 2.59
CA GLN A 59 10.47 -0.01 2.63
C GLN A 59 10.88 -0.66 3.97
N GLU A 60 10.33 -0.21 5.10
CA GLU A 60 10.52 -0.88 6.39
C GLU A 60 10.01 -2.33 6.34
N LEU A 61 8.78 -2.53 5.84
CA LEU A 61 8.17 -3.86 5.75
C LEU A 61 8.92 -4.79 4.78
N GLU A 62 9.47 -4.26 3.68
CA GLU A 62 10.30 -5.03 2.75
C GLU A 62 11.61 -5.50 3.43
N GLN A 63 12.20 -4.67 4.30
CA GLN A 63 13.39 -5.04 5.09
C GLN A 63 13.08 -6.08 6.17
N GLU A 64 11.85 -6.08 6.69
CA GLU A 64 11.35 -7.07 7.66
C GLU A 64 10.98 -8.43 7.03
N GLY A 65 11.05 -8.57 5.70
CA GLY A 65 10.86 -9.83 4.99
C GLY A 65 9.51 -10.02 4.30
N TYR A 66 8.80 -8.92 4.00
CA TYR A 66 7.60 -8.94 3.16
C TYR A 66 7.91 -9.04 1.65
#